data_AF-A0A9D5P7M4-F1
#
_entry.id   AF-A0A9D5P7M4-F1
#
_cell.length_a   1.000
_cell.length_b   1.000
_cell.length_c   1.000
_cell.angle_alpha   90.00
_cell.angle_beta   90.00
_cell.angle_gamma   90.00
#
_symmetry.space_group_name_H-M   'P 1'
#
loop_
_entity.id
_entity.type
_entity.pdbx_description
1 polymer ?
#
loop_
_entity_poly.entity_id
_entity_poly.type
_entity_poly.pdbx_seq_one_letter_code
_entity_poly.pdbx_strand_id
1 'polypeptide(L)'
;MKKLIILTLSILLNGIFAIASPFSFSFDETTGEATLLSVDKTLPKTAIIPDSVENGGRWYTVTKIAKQAFAKCGKMETVQLPSGLKKIGPVAFAECGKLKSIAIPQGVETIPHHCFYLCSSLESVTLPSTLKSIEHDAFIACRSLQTIHIPNSVHHIGSWAFGENIALESVELQPGNKKLSIGDHAFDRSGLKTLIIPSFVDSLGEYVFNGCSSLKSATIETDLDTLPKMTFHGCENMTGLTLKGKMNAIAYGAFSGCKKLESITLPTTLKGIGVNAFDGCKSLATINLQNLTLLQTIGEAAFSGCENIEKISLPNGIKKIEDGTFMSCHSLIEITGENVESEAEFSFYDCPKLRTKKFAK
;
A
#
# COMPACT_ATOMS: atom_id res chain seq x y z
N MET A 1 -8.49 12.00 39.21
CA MET A 1 -9.18 10.71 39.50
C MET A 1 -10.17 10.45 38.38
N LYS A 2 -9.96 9.42 37.55
CA LYS A 2 -10.89 9.07 36.47
C LYS A 2 -12.10 8.36 37.10
N LYS A 3 -13.22 9.06 37.28
CA LYS A 3 -14.49 8.43 37.65
C LYS A 3 -15.07 7.79 36.40
N LEU A 4 -15.12 6.46 36.37
CA LEU A 4 -15.91 5.70 35.41
C LEU A 4 -17.37 5.78 35.88
N ILE A 5 -18.17 6.66 35.28
CA ILE A 5 -19.59 6.77 35.60
C ILE A 5 -20.36 6.19 34.41
N ILE A 6 -21.00 5.04 34.64
CA ILE A 6 -21.98 4.48 33.71
C ILE A 6 -23.28 5.25 33.97
N LEU A 7 -23.61 6.23 33.13
CA LEU A 7 -24.83 7.01 33.23
C LEU A 7 -25.81 6.63 32.12
N THR A 8 -26.99 6.20 32.55
CA THR A 8 -28.17 5.93 31.73
C THR A 8 -28.73 7.24 31.18
N LEU A 9 -28.85 7.36 29.85
CA LEU A 9 -29.43 8.53 29.20
C LEU A 9 -30.93 8.61 29.50
N SER A 10 -31.40 9.79 29.89
CA SER A 10 -32.82 10.15 29.85
C SER A 10 -33.04 11.01 28.61
N ILE A 11 -33.66 10.45 27.56
CA ILE A 11 -34.21 11.25 26.47
C ILE A 11 -35.67 11.56 26.82
N LEU A 12 -36.01 12.83 26.98
CA LEU A 12 -37.38 13.31 27.10
C LEU A 12 -38.07 13.23 25.73
N LEU A 13 -38.69 12.09 25.44
CA LEU A 13 -39.89 12.02 24.60
C LEU A 13 -40.92 11.15 25.33
N ASN A 14 -42.01 11.79 25.76
CA ASN A 14 -43.31 11.20 26.12
C ASN A 14 -43.33 9.69 26.43
N GLY A 15 -43.09 9.36 27.70
CA GLY A 15 -43.59 8.14 28.33
C GLY A 15 -43.17 6.80 27.69
N ILE A 16 -41.88 6.48 27.66
CA ILE A 16 -41.37 5.12 27.38
C ILE A 16 -40.15 4.86 28.29
N PHE A 17 -40.04 3.63 28.80
CA PHE A 17 -38.96 3.10 29.65
C PHE A 17 -37.56 3.66 29.34
N ALA A 18 -36.79 4.00 30.38
CA ALA A 18 -35.39 4.40 30.28
C ALA A 18 -34.54 3.26 29.71
N ILE A 19 -34.26 3.30 28.41
CA ILE A 19 -33.26 2.42 27.79
C ILE A 19 -31.91 3.06 28.09
N ALA A 20 -31.01 2.32 28.75
CA ALA A 20 -29.64 2.77 28.99
C ALA A 20 -28.99 3.21 27.66
N SER A 21 -28.20 4.30 27.69
CA SER A 21 -27.44 4.75 26.53
C SER A 21 -26.63 3.58 25.98
N PRO A 22 -26.63 3.29 24.67
CA PRO A 22 -25.75 2.27 24.10
C PRO A 22 -24.28 2.73 24.08
N PHE A 23 -23.96 3.89 24.65
CA PHE A 23 -22.67 4.56 24.61
C PHE A 23 -22.16 4.85 26.02
N SER A 24 -20.90 4.50 26.28
CA SER A 24 -20.19 4.82 27.52
C SER A 24 -19.19 5.95 27.29
N PHE A 25 -19.26 7.02 28.09
CA PHE A 25 -18.38 8.19 27.95
C PHE A 25 -17.53 8.44 29.20
N SER A 26 -16.37 9.08 29.03
CA SER A 26 -15.67 9.79 30.10
C SER A 26 -15.66 11.29 29.82
N PHE A 27 -15.72 12.09 30.88
CA PHE A 27 -15.84 13.54 30.80
C PHE A 27 -14.61 14.22 31.39
N ASP A 28 -14.07 15.22 30.68
CA ASP A 28 -13.02 16.09 31.17
C ASP A 28 -13.64 17.44 31.56
N GLU A 29 -13.78 17.66 32.88
CA GLU A 29 -14.37 18.88 33.45
C GLU A 29 -13.55 20.14 33.18
N THR A 30 -12.25 20.00 32.89
CA THR A 30 -11.37 21.15 32.62
C THR A 30 -11.53 21.65 31.20
N THR A 31 -11.63 20.74 30.23
CA THR A 31 -11.71 21.09 28.81
C THR A 31 -13.14 21.15 28.29
N GLY A 32 -14.12 20.58 29.00
CA GLY A 32 -15.48 20.44 28.51
C GLY A 32 -15.62 19.38 27.40
N GLU A 33 -14.65 18.46 27.31
CA GLU A 33 -14.63 17.41 26.28
C GLU A 33 -15.11 16.06 26.84
N ALA A 34 -15.77 15.27 25.99
CA ALA A 34 -16.14 13.89 26.24
C ALA A 34 -15.36 12.93 25.33
N THR A 35 -15.04 11.75 25.86
CA THR A 35 -14.44 10.63 25.12
C THR A 35 -15.39 9.45 25.12
N LEU A 36 -15.77 8.95 23.95
CA LEU A 36 -16.53 7.71 23.81
C LEU A 36 -15.60 6.53 24.11
N LEU A 37 -15.85 5.82 25.22
CA LEU A 37 -15.02 4.72 25.69
C LEU A 37 -15.38 3.39 25.01
N SER A 38 -16.67 3.11 24.90
CA SER A 38 -17.19 1.86 24.34
C SER A 38 -18.65 2.02 23.93
N VAL A 39 -19.10 1.06 23.13
CA VAL A 39 -20.50 0.94 22.71
C VAL A 39 -21.02 -0.46 22.97
N ASP A 40 -22.34 -0.58 23.12
CA ASP A 40 -23.03 -1.87 23.16
C ASP A 40 -22.83 -2.62 21.83
N LYS A 41 -22.53 -3.92 21.90
CA LYS A 41 -22.37 -4.76 20.69
C LYS A 41 -23.71 -5.10 20.04
N THR A 42 -24.84 -4.77 20.68
CA THR A 42 -26.17 -4.83 20.09
C THR A 42 -26.58 -3.55 19.37
N LEU A 43 -25.64 -2.63 19.08
CA LEU A 43 -25.93 -1.45 18.27
C LEU A 43 -26.72 -1.81 17.00
N PRO A 44 -27.69 -0.97 16.60
CA PRO A 44 -28.44 -1.16 15.37
C PRO A 44 -27.52 -1.01 14.14
N LYS A 45 -28.08 -1.28 12.96
CA LYS A 45 -27.36 -1.14 11.68
C LYS A 45 -26.81 0.27 11.45
N THR A 46 -27.46 1.29 11.98
CA THR A 46 -27.03 2.69 11.88
C THR A 46 -26.82 3.23 13.28
N ALA A 47 -25.58 3.59 13.62
CA ALA A 47 -25.26 4.26 14.87
C ALA A 47 -25.05 5.76 14.63
N ILE A 48 -25.66 6.60 15.47
CA ILE A 48 -25.46 8.05 15.45
C ILE A 48 -24.81 8.43 16.77
N ILE A 49 -23.58 8.93 16.72
CA ILE A 49 -22.87 9.38 17.91
C ILE A 49 -23.17 10.88 18.09
N PRO A 50 -23.66 11.30 19.26
CA PRO A 50 -24.02 12.70 19.48
C PRO A 50 -22.80 13.61 19.49
N ASP A 51 -22.95 14.84 18.99
CA ASP A 51 -21.92 15.88 19.02
C ASP A 51 -21.59 16.34 20.44
N SER A 52 -22.56 16.26 21.35
CA SER A 52 -22.39 16.61 22.76
C SER A 52 -23.26 15.74 23.64
N VAL A 53 -22.80 15.53 24.87
CA VAL A 53 -23.43 14.70 25.89
C VAL A 53 -23.52 15.46 27.20
N GLU A 54 -24.64 15.29 27.90
CA GLU A 54 -24.87 15.89 29.22
C GLU A 54 -24.44 14.94 30.34
N ASN A 55 -23.79 15.48 31.37
CA ASN A 55 -23.42 14.77 32.58
C ASN A 55 -23.46 15.72 33.78
N GLY A 56 -24.41 15.50 34.70
CA GLY A 56 -24.51 16.25 35.96
C GLY A 56 -24.91 17.72 35.78
N GLY A 57 -25.78 18.02 34.81
CA GLY A 57 -26.25 19.35 34.44
C GLY A 57 -25.31 20.12 33.49
N ARG A 58 -24.19 19.52 33.07
CA ARG A 58 -23.19 20.15 32.21
C ARG A 58 -23.06 19.42 30.88
N TRP A 59 -22.94 20.17 29.79
CA TRP A 59 -22.73 19.64 28.44
C TRP A 59 -21.23 19.52 28.12
N TYR A 60 -20.88 18.45 27.43
CA TYR A 60 -19.52 18.15 26.98
C TYR A 60 -19.52 17.77 25.49
N THR A 61 -18.59 18.34 24.73
CA THR A 61 -18.45 18.03 23.30
C THR A 61 -17.70 16.72 23.10
N VAL A 62 -18.21 15.81 22.27
CA VAL A 62 -17.55 14.53 22.00
C VAL A 62 -16.40 14.75 21.02
N THR A 63 -15.16 14.75 21.53
CA THR A 63 -13.96 15.06 20.73
C THR A 63 -13.05 13.84 20.52
N LYS A 64 -13.31 12.72 21.20
CA LYS A 64 -12.44 11.54 21.16
C LYS A 64 -13.24 10.24 21.12
N ILE A 65 -12.74 9.27 20.36
CA ILE A 65 -13.14 7.86 20.42
C ILE A 65 -11.97 7.08 21.00
N ALA A 66 -12.21 6.28 22.03
CA ALA A 66 -11.17 5.49 22.67
C ALA A 66 -10.75 4.28 21.83
N LYS A 67 -9.63 3.67 22.23
CA LYS A 67 -9.16 2.40 21.69
C LYS A 67 -10.28 1.36 21.77
N GLN A 68 -10.51 0.63 20.67
CA GLN A 68 -11.48 -0.47 20.57
C GLN A 68 -12.95 -0.13 20.83
N ALA A 69 -13.34 1.15 20.86
CA ALA A 69 -14.71 1.55 21.26
C ALA A 69 -15.81 0.82 20.46
N PHE A 70 -15.64 0.65 19.14
CA PHE A 70 -16.54 -0.06 18.23
C PHE A 70 -16.01 -1.42 17.78
N ALA A 71 -14.87 -1.90 18.28
CA ALA A 71 -14.28 -3.14 17.79
C ALA A 71 -15.29 -4.30 17.84
N LYS A 72 -15.40 -5.09 16.77
CA LYS A 72 -16.32 -6.22 16.65
C LYS A 72 -17.82 -5.85 16.70
N CYS A 73 -18.20 -4.63 16.32
CA CYS A 73 -19.61 -4.26 16.13
C CYS A 73 -20.20 -4.92 14.87
N GLY A 74 -20.52 -6.21 14.97
CA GLY A 74 -20.84 -7.08 13.82
C GLY A 74 -22.19 -6.85 13.13
N LYS A 75 -23.05 -5.95 13.64
CA LYS A 75 -24.34 -5.59 12.99
C LYS A 75 -24.32 -4.19 12.37
N MET A 76 -23.37 -3.35 12.73
CA MET A 76 -23.32 -1.95 12.32
C MET A 76 -22.90 -1.86 10.85
N GLU A 77 -23.78 -1.31 10.01
CA GLU A 77 -23.54 -1.06 8.59
C GLU A 77 -23.05 0.37 8.34
N THR A 78 -23.45 1.33 9.17
CA THR A 78 -23.03 2.74 9.06
C THR A 78 -22.89 3.37 10.44
N VAL A 79 -22.02 4.37 10.55
CA VAL A 79 -21.86 5.19 11.76
C VAL A 79 -21.70 6.66 11.39
N GLN A 80 -22.48 7.53 12.03
CA GLN A 80 -22.30 8.97 11.99
C GLN A 80 -21.44 9.39 13.18
N LEU A 81 -20.24 9.90 12.88
CA LEU A 81 -19.29 10.36 13.88
C LEU A 81 -19.54 11.84 14.23
N PRO A 82 -19.16 12.27 15.47
CA PRO A 82 -19.36 13.64 15.90
C PRO A 82 -18.59 14.65 15.04
N SER A 83 -19.19 15.79 14.72
CA SER A 83 -18.56 16.85 13.91
C SER A 83 -17.33 17.46 14.58
N GLY A 84 -17.30 17.51 15.91
CA GLY A 84 -16.18 18.01 16.72
C GLY A 84 -15.08 16.99 17.02
N LEU A 85 -15.09 15.82 16.35
CA LEU A 85 -14.15 14.74 16.64
C LEU A 85 -12.71 15.13 16.26
N LYS A 86 -11.79 15.08 17.23
CA LYS A 86 -10.37 15.41 17.07
C LYS A 86 -9.47 14.17 17.02
N LYS A 87 -9.83 13.09 17.72
CA LYS A 87 -9.00 11.88 17.81
C LYS A 87 -9.81 10.59 17.76
N ILE A 88 -9.28 9.61 17.04
CA ILE A 88 -9.74 8.23 17.04
C ILE A 88 -8.64 7.38 17.69
N GLY A 89 -9.03 6.48 18.60
CA GLY A 89 -8.13 5.56 19.26
C GLY A 89 -7.77 4.37 18.37
N PRO A 90 -6.62 3.74 18.56
CA PRO A 90 -6.25 2.57 17.77
C PRO A 90 -7.27 1.44 17.87
N VAL A 91 -7.40 0.64 16.81
CA VAL A 91 -8.32 -0.52 16.77
C VAL A 91 -9.80 -0.10 16.98
N ALA A 92 -10.16 1.19 16.86
CA ALA A 92 -11.48 1.68 17.25
C ALA A 92 -12.64 0.96 16.54
N PHE A 93 -12.49 0.64 15.26
CA PHE A 93 -13.51 -0.02 14.43
C PHE A 93 -13.05 -1.39 13.91
N ALA A 94 -11.99 -1.98 14.47
CA ALA A 94 -11.49 -3.27 13.98
C ALA A 94 -12.59 -4.34 14.03
N GLU A 95 -12.62 -5.21 13.02
CA GLU A 95 -13.54 -6.33 12.88
C GLU A 95 -15.03 -5.90 12.87
N CYS A 96 -15.34 -4.66 12.47
CA CYS A 96 -16.71 -4.27 12.13
C CYS A 96 -17.10 -4.83 10.76
N GLY A 97 -17.22 -6.17 10.67
CA GLY A 97 -17.34 -6.89 9.39
C GLY A 97 -18.60 -6.62 8.56
N LYS A 98 -19.53 -5.78 9.06
CA LYS A 98 -20.71 -5.30 8.31
C LYS A 98 -20.67 -3.81 7.98
N LEU A 99 -19.70 -3.06 8.49
CA LEU A 99 -19.57 -1.62 8.22
C LEU A 99 -19.31 -1.44 6.73
N LYS A 100 -20.19 -0.71 6.04
CA LYS A 100 -20.13 -0.47 4.60
C LYS A 100 -19.50 0.87 4.25
N SER A 101 -19.77 1.89 5.05
CA SER A 101 -19.22 3.21 4.83
C SER A 101 -19.00 3.96 6.13
N ILE A 102 -18.00 4.85 6.11
CA ILE A 102 -17.73 5.77 7.19
C ILE A 102 -17.16 7.08 6.65
N ALA A 103 -17.66 8.19 7.20
CA ALA A 103 -17.09 9.50 6.97
C ALA A 103 -16.29 9.92 8.21
N ILE A 104 -15.00 10.16 8.04
CA ILE A 104 -14.12 10.64 9.10
C ILE A 104 -14.27 12.16 9.19
N PRO A 105 -14.67 12.72 10.35
CA PRO A 105 -14.93 14.15 10.50
C PRO A 105 -13.70 15.03 10.30
N GLN A 106 -13.95 16.29 9.93
CA GLN A 106 -12.93 17.33 9.95
C GLN A 106 -12.37 17.52 11.36
N GLY A 107 -11.07 17.79 11.47
CA GLY A 107 -10.35 17.91 12.74
C GLY A 107 -9.64 16.62 13.17
N VAL A 108 -9.98 15.47 12.58
CA VAL A 108 -9.19 14.25 12.73
C VAL A 108 -7.92 14.37 11.88
N GLU A 109 -6.77 14.20 12.54
CA GLU A 109 -5.45 14.31 11.90
C GLU A 109 -4.76 12.96 11.63
N THR A 110 -5.22 11.88 12.26
CA THR A 110 -4.60 10.55 12.13
C THR A 110 -5.66 9.46 12.09
N ILE A 111 -5.56 8.53 11.14
CA ILE A 111 -6.18 7.22 11.24
C ILE A 111 -5.20 6.29 11.96
N PRO A 112 -5.48 5.88 13.20
CA PRO A 112 -4.52 5.14 14.02
C PRO A 112 -4.38 3.69 13.55
N HIS A 113 -3.38 3.00 14.11
CA HIS A 113 -3.09 1.63 13.70
C HIS A 113 -4.29 0.70 13.92
N HIS A 114 -4.48 -0.23 12.98
CA HIS A 114 -5.55 -1.22 12.98
C HIS A 114 -6.98 -0.63 13.06
N CYS A 115 -7.19 0.67 12.78
CA CYS A 115 -8.46 1.34 13.04
C CYS A 115 -9.67 0.63 12.40
N PHE A 116 -9.53 0.17 11.15
CA PHE A 116 -10.53 -0.55 10.37
C PHE A 116 -10.05 -1.95 9.94
N TYR A 117 -9.09 -2.52 10.69
CA TYR A 117 -8.59 -3.89 10.48
C TYR A 117 -9.75 -4.89 10.31
N LEU A 118 -9.77 -5.68 9.23
CA LEU A 118 -10.83 -6.67 8.95
C LEU A 118 -12.27 -6.10 8.88
N CYS A 119 -12.45 -4.83 8.50
CA CYS A 119 -13.76 -4.31 8.10
C CYS A 119 -14.11 -4.80 6.69
N SER A 120 -14.35 -6.10 6.54
CA SER A 120 -14.40 -6.78 5.24
C SER A 120 -15.49 -6.30 4.29
N SER A 121 -16.56 -5.66 4.79
CA SER A 121 -17.65 -5.10 3.98
C SER A 121 -17.50 -3.60 3.73
N LEU A 122 -16.40 -2.96 4.15
CA LEU A 122 -16.19 -1.53 4.01
C LEU A 122 -15.95 -1.19 2.54
N GLU A 123 -16.93 -0.57 1.89
CA GLU A 123 -16.93 -0.22 0.47
C GLU A 123 -16.36 1.18 0.22
N SER A 124 -16.57 2.11 1.16
CA SER A 124 -16.13 3.51 1.02
C SER A 124 -15.72 4.16 2.34
N VAL A 125 -14.71 5.02 2.26
CA VAL A 125 -14.22 5.83 3.38
C VAL A 125 -14.01 7.25 2.90
N THR A 126 -14.65 8.21 3.56
CA THR A 126 -14.39 9.63 3.31
C THR A 126 -13.35 10.13 4.31
N LEU A 127 -12.17 10.52 3.81
CA LEU A 127 -11.08 11.07 4.61
C LEU A 127 -11.14 12.61 4.64
N PRO A 128 -10.89 13.28 5.79
CA PRO A 128 -10.98 14.72 5.89
C PRO A 128 -9.71 15.40 5.35
N SER A 129 -9.82 16.66 4.94
CA SER A 129 -8.67 17.46 4.50
C SER A 129 -7.72 17.83 5.65
N THR A 130 -8.10 17.59 6.91
CA THR A 130 -7.21 17.72 8.08
C THR A 130 -6.30 16.52 8.30
N LEU A 131 -6.50 15.41 7.58
CA LEU A 131 -5.77 14.17 7.80
C LEU A 131 -4.30 14.29 7.42
N LYS A 132 -3.39 13.96 8.34
CA LYS A 132 -1.94 14.01 8.16
C LYS A 132 -1.30 12.64 7.99
N SER A 133 -1.82 11.62 8.68
CA SER A 133 -1.28 10.26 8.63
C SER A 133 -2.33 9.16 8.64
N ILE A 134 -2.01 8.06 7.94
CA ILE A 134 -2.70 6.79 8.00
C ILE A 134 -1.68 5.79 8.53
N GLU A 135 -1.86 5.31 9.76
CA GLU A 135 -0.89 4.45 10.44
C GLU A 135 -0.95 2.99 9.95
N HIS A 136 -0.03 2.17 10.43
CA HIS A 136 0.11 0.78 10.02
C HIS A 136 -1.17 -0.05 10.25
N ASP A 137 -1.45 -0.97 9.31
CA ASP A 137 -2.60 -1.88 9.32
C ASP A 137 -3.99 -1.18 9.38
N ALA A 138 -4.07 0.13 9.14
CA ALA A 138 -5.29 0.91 9.36
C ALA A 138 -6.52 0.36 8.61
N PHE A 139 -6.35 -0.11 7.38
CA PHE A 139 -7.40 -0.66 6.49
C PHE A 139 -6.99 -2.01 5.90
N ILE A 140 -6.18 -2.80 6.60
CA ILE A 140 -5.82 -4.14 6.11
C ILE A 140 -7.06 -5.04 6.02
N ALA A 141 -7.17 -5.76 4.91
CA ALA A 141 -8.25 -6.69 4.61
C ALA A 141 -9.67 -6.08 4.70
N CYS A 142 -9.79 -4.80 4.35
CA CYS A 142 -11.05 -4.16 3.95
C CYS A 142 -11.43 -4.62 2.53
N ARG A 143 -11.78 -5.91 2.40
CA ARG A 143 -11.89 -6.63 1.13
C ARG A 143 -12.97 -6.13 0.16
N SER A 144 -13.85 -5.21 0.58
CA SER A 144 -14.84 -4.57 -0.28
C SER A 144 -14.49 -3.13 -0.67
N LEU A 145 -13.38 -2.57 -0.17
CA LEU A 145 -13.00 -1.18 -0.43
C LEU A 145 -12.57 -1.06 -1.90
N GLN A 146 -13.28 -0.25 -2.68
CA GLN A 146 -13.06 -0.20 -4.14
C GLN A 146 -12.10 0.92 -4.55
N THR A 147 -12.23 2.08 -3.93
CA THR A 147 -11.40 3.25 -4.21
C THR A 147 -11.05 3.97 -2.92
N ILE A 148 -9.93 4.68 -2.91
CA ILE A 148 -9.58 5.57 -1.81
C ILE A 148 -8.94 6.85 -2.35
N HIS A 149 -9.45 7.98 -1.88
CA HIS A 149 -8.90 9.31 -2.19
C HIS A 149 -8.05 9.74 -1.00
N ILE A 150 -6.75 9.88 -1.21
CA ILE A 150 -5.80 10.32 -0.19
C ILE A 150 -5.68 11.85 -0.25
N PRO A 151 -6.13 12.60 0.78
CA PRO A 151 -6.07 14.06 0.79
C PRO A 151 -4.64 14.61 0.69
N ASN A 152 -4.49 15.81 0.14
CA ASN A 152 -3.19 16.48 -0.04
C ASN A 152 -2.44 16.82 1.26
N SER A 153 -3.11 16.72 2.41
CA SER A 153 -2.53 16.92 3.74
C SER A 153 -1.82 15.68 4.27
N VAL A 154 -2.09 14.50 3.70
CA VAL A 154 -1.48 13.24 4.12
C VAL A 154 -0.03 13.20 3.64
N HIS A 155 0.88 12.99 4.59
CA HIS A 155 2.32 12.86 4.31
C HIS A 155 2.90 11.53 4.79
N HIS A 156 2.07 10.64 5.35
CA HIS A 156 2.49 9.32 5.79
C HIS A 156 1.37 8.28 5.60
N ILE A 157 1.70 7.19 4.88
CA ILE A 157 0.93 5.95 4.82
C ILE A 157 1.82 4.85 5.42
N GLY A 158 1.39 4.26 6.53
CA GLY A 158 2.14 3.26 7.27
C GLY A 158 2.16 1.88 6.59
N SER A 159 2.99 1.00 7.13
CA SER A 159 3.12 -0.37 6.61
C SER A 159 1.78 -1.11 6.64
N TRP A 160 1.49 -1.92 5.62
CA TRP A 160 0.24 -2.68 5.50
C TRP A 160 -1.06 -1.87 5.54
N ALA A 161 -1.00 -0.52 5.49
CA ALA A 161 -2.16 0.34 5.71
C ALA A 161 -3.36 -0.01 4.82
N PHE A 162 -3.14 -0.46 3.59
CA PHE A 162 -4.16 -0.93 2.65
C PHE A 162 -3.85 -2.34 2.10
N GLY A 163 -3.09 -3.15 2.84
CA GLY A 163 -2.78 -4.52 2.42
C GLY A 163 -4.03 -5.42 2.39
N GLU A 164 -4.02 -6.47 1.57
CA GLU A 164 -5.10 -7.46 1.42
C GLU A 164 -6.44 -6.86 0.95
N ASN A 165 -6.42 -5.66 0.36
CA ASN A 165 -7.60 -5.01 -0.19
C ASN A 165 -7.84 -5.45 -1.62
N ILE A 166 -8.30 -6.70 -1.77
CA ILE A 166 -8.46 -7.39 -3.06
C ILE A 166 -9.45 -6.72 -4.03
N ALA A 167 -10.35 -5.85 -3.53
CA ALA A 167 -11.28 -5.08 -4.35
C ALA A 167 -10.82 -3.65 -4.64
N LEU A 168 -9.69 -3.20 -4.07
CA LEU A 168 -9.20 -1.83 -4.22
C LEU A 168 -8.62 -1.63 -5.61
N GLU A 169 -9.43 -1.10 -6.51
CA GLU A 169 -9.10 -0.97 -7.93
C GLU A 169 -8.24 0.26 -8.23
N SER A 170 -8.40 1.34 -7.44
CA SER A 170 -7.66 2.59 -7.60
C SER A 170 -7.36 3.29 -6.27
N VAL A 171 -6.22 3.99 -6.25
CA VAL A 171 -5.80 4.88 -5.17
C VAL A 171 -5.46 6.22 -5.80
N GLU A 172 -6.10 7.28 -5.33
CA GLU A 172 -5.85 8.64 -5.82
C GLU A 172 -4.99 9.40 -4.81
N LEU A 173 -3.76 9.72 -5.21
CA LEU A 173 -2.82 10.50 -4.42
C LEU A 173 -2.87 11.97 -4.85
N GLN A 174 -3.13 12.88 -3.91
CA GLN A 174 -3.21 14.31 -4.21
C GLN A 174 -1.90 15.05 -3.86
N PRO A 175 -1.42 15.98 -4.70
CA PRO A 175 -0.20 16.73 -4.44
C PRO A 175 -0.38 17.65 -3.22
N GLY A 176 0.55 17.55 -2.27
CA GLY A 176 0.56 18.29 -1.01
C GLY A 176 1.79 19.16 -0.81
N ASN A 177 1.78 19.95 0.27
CA ASN A 177 2.92 20.80 0.66
C ASN A 177 4.04 20.02 1.36
N LYS A 178 3.80 18.76 1.72
CA LYS A 178 4.78 17.84 2.27
C LYS A 178 4.87 16.64 1.34
N LYS A 179 6.07 16.10 1.19
CA LYS A 179 6.24 14.85 0.44
C LYS A 179 5.58 13.68 1.18
N LEU A 180 5.10 12.71 0.43
CA LEU A 180 4.42 11.53 0.94
C LEU A 180 5.39 10.35 1.10
N SER A 181 5.44 9.75 2.28
CA SER A 181 6.12 8.45 2.50
C SER A 181 5.11 7.31 2.54
N ILE A 182 5.38 6.23 1.82
CA ILE A 182 4.53 5.03 1.75
C ILE A 182 5.31 3.84 2.30
N GLY A 183 4.83 3.23 3.37
CA GLY A 183 5.51 2.16 4.11
C GLY A 183 5.47 0.77 3.44
N ASP A 184 6.16 -0.17 4.09
CA ASP A 184 6.29 -1.54 3.59
C ASP A 184 4.93 -2.24 3.46
N HIS A 185 4.74 -3.03 2.40
CA HIS A 185 3.49 -3.74 2.15
C HIS A 185 2.22 -2.86 2.12
N ALA A 186 2.33 -1.53 2.01
CA ALA A 186 1.17 -0.64 2.16
C ALA A 186 0.00 -0.99 1.25
N PHE A 187 0.26 -1.55 0.05
CA PHE A 187 -0.74 -2.04 -0.88
C PHE A 187 -0.51 -3.51 -1.28
N ASP A 188 0.16 -4.33 -0.45
CA ASP A 188 0.39 -5.75 -0.71
C ASP A 188 -0.94 -6.49 -0.95
N ARG A 189 -1.01 -7.34 -1.98
CA ARG A 189 -2.20 -8.10 -2.42
C ARG A 189 -3.44 -7.23 -2.65
N SER A 190 -3.25 -5.97 -3.07
CA SER A 190 -4.36 -5.10 -3.45
C SER A 190 -4.88 -5.38 -4.86
N GLY A 191 -6.16 -5.10 -5.09
CA GLY A 191 -6.85 -5.27 -6.39
C GLY A 191 -6.52 -4.22 -7.45
N LEU A 192 -5.42 -3.47 -7.31
CA LEU A 192 -5.11 -2.30 -8.13
C LEU A 192 -5.08 -2.67 -9.61
N LYS A 193 -5.76 -1.89 -10.46
CA LYS A 193 -5.78 -2.11 -11.92
C LYS A 193 -4.72 -1.28 -12.64
N THR A 194 -4.56 -0.03 -12.23
CA THR A 194 -3.55 0.91 -12.71
C THR A 194 -2.95 1.65 -11.52
N LEU A 195 -1.72 2.13 -11.68
CA LEU A 195 -1.01 2.83 -10.63
C LEU A 195 -0.15 3.97 -11.19
N ILE A 196 -0.20 5.13 -10.53
CA ILE A 196 0.74 6.22 -10.74
C ILE A 196 1.34 6.57 -9.38
N ILE A 197 2.66 6.47 -9.25
CA ILE A 197 3.42 7.00 -8.11
C ILE A 197 3.99 8.35 -8.53
N PRO A 198 3.37 9.47 -8.12
CA PRO A 198 3.72 10.79 -8.60
C PRO A 198 5.02 11.30 -7.97
N SER A 199 5.59 12.34 -8.58
CA SER A 199 6.89 12.91 -8.19
C SER A 199 6.96 13.51 -6.79
N PHE A 200 5.83 13.77 -6.12
CA PHE A 200 5.78 14.27 -4.75
C PHE A 200 5.89 13.16 -3.68
N VAL A 201 5.93 11.88 -4.08
CA VAL A 201 6.23 10.77 -3.16
C VAL A 201 7.73 10.80 -2.83
N ASP A 202 8.09 10.80 -1.56
CA ASP A 202 9.50 10.82 -1.12
C ASP A 202 10.13 9.44 -1.09
N SER A 203 9.36 8.45 -0.64
CA SER A 203 9.86 7.10 -0.39
C SER A 203 8.77 6.05 -0.54
N LEU A 204 9.21 4.85 -0.94
CA LEU A 204 8.44 3.63 -1.02
C LEU A 204 9.09 2.58 -0.13
N GLY A 205 8.28 1.84 0.63
CA GLY A 205 8.70 0.69 1.40
C GLY A 205 8.90 -0.56 0.56
N GLU A 206 9.49 -1.59 1.16
CA GLU A 206 9.63 -2.91 0.56
C GLU A 206 8.25 -3.58 0.38
N TYR A 207 8.10 -4.43 -0.64
CA TYR A 207 6.85 -5.16 -0.92
C TYR A 207 5.60 -4.29 -1.14
N VAL A 208 5.76 -2.99 -1.39
CA VAL A 208 4.65 -2.02 -1.37
C VAL A 208 3.48 -2.36 -2.32
N PHE A 209 3.74 -2.98 -3.48
CA PHE A 209 2.73 -3.49 -4.41
C PHE A 209 2.91 -5.00 -4.70
N ASN A 210 3.49 -5.73 -3.74
CA ASN A 210 3.66 -7.17 -3.83
C ASN A 210 2.30 -7.85 -4.05
N GLY A 211 2.24 -8.86 -4.93
CA GLY A 211 1.03 -9.64 -5.18
C GLY A 211 -0.16 -8.87 -5.73
N CYS A 212 0.02 -7.64 -6.25
CA CYS A 212 -1.02 -6.88 -6.95
C CYS A 212 -1.33 -7.52 -8.32
N SER A 213 -1.88 -8.73 -8.31
CA SER A 213 -2.04 -9.59 -9.48
C SER A 213 -3.00 -9.02 -10.52
N SER A 214 -3.89 -8.09 -10.15
CA SER A 214 -4.79 -7.38 -11.06
C SER A 214 -4.14 -6.19 -11.79
N LEU A 215 -2.92 -5.79 -11.40
CA LEU A 215 -2.25 -4.60 -11.90
C LEU A 215 -1.82 -4.79 -13.35
N LYS A 216 -2.40 -4.00 -14.26
CA LYS A 216 -2.10 -4.06 -15.70
C LYS A 216 -0.98 -3.09 -16.07
N SER A 217 -0.96 -1.92 -15.44
CA SER A 217 0.08 -0.94 -15.69
C SER A 217 0.45 -0.09 -14.48
N ALA A 218 1.72 0.31 -14.42
CA ALA A 218 2.25 1.20 -13.40
C ALA A 218 3.18 2.27 -14.00
N THR A 219 3.12 3.48 -13.45
CA THR A 219 4.06 4.57 -13.75
C THR A 219 4.70 5.06 -12.45
N ILE A 220 6.03 5.11 -12.41
CA ILE A 220 6.80 5.67 -11.29
C ILE A 220 7.47 6.96 -11.74
N GLU A 221 6.97 8.09 -11.22
CA GLU A 221 7.45 9.43 -11.55
C GLU A 221 8.38 10.02 -10.48
N THR A 222 8.37 9.45 -9.28
CA THR A 222 9.28 9.86 -8.21
C THR A 222 10.71 9.39 -8.44
N ASP A 223 11.66 10.27 -8.14
CA ASP A 223 13.07 9.94 -8.04
C ASP A 223 13.31 9.10 -6.79
N LEU A 224 13.92 7.93 -6.96
CA LEU A 224 14.30 7.02 -5.88
C LEU A 224 15.80 6.77 -5.96
N ASP A 225 16.49 6.51 -4.85
CA ASP A 225 17.84 5.96 -4.96
C ASP A 225 17.78 4.52 -5.50
N THR A 226 16.90 3.71 -4.91
CA THR A 226 16.70 2.31 -5.25
C THR A 226 15.21 2.00 -5.32
N LEU A 227 14.76 1.30 -6.36
CA LEU A 227 13.43 0.69 -6.37
C LEU A 227 13.40 -0.44 -5.33
N PRO A 228 12.53 -0.40 -4.30
CA PRO A 228 12.60 -1.32 -3.16
C PRO A 228 12.42 -2.80 -3.51
N LYS A 229 12.79 -3.67 -2.55
CA LYS A 229 12.68 -5.12 -2.71
C LYS A 229 11.24 -5.52 -2.98
N MET A 230 11.05 -6.47 -3.89
CA MET A 230 9.75 -7.08 -4.20
C MET A 230 8.63 -6.07 -4.52
N THR A 231 8.96 -4.85 -4.96
CA THR A 231 8.00 -3.75 -5.19
C THR A 231 6.77 -4.20 -5.99
N PHE A 232 6.98 -4.91 -7.09
CA PHE A 232 5.96 -5.45 -7.99
C PHE A 232 6.01 -6.97 -8.09
N HIS A 233 6.60 -7.66 -7.11
CA HIS A 233 6.67 -9.12 -7.15
C HIS A 233 5.26 -9.73 -7.30
N GLY A 234 5.09 -10.69 -8.21
CA GLY A 234 3.80 -11.34 -8.44
C GLY A 234 2.71 -10.44 -9.06
N CYS A 235 3.06 -9.32 -9.69
CA CYS A 235 2.13 -8.55 -10.53
C CYS A 235 1.89 -9.28 -11.88
N GLU A 236 1.26 -10.44 -11.83
CA GLU A 236 1.24 -11.40 -12.94
C GLU A 236 0.55 -10.87 -14.21
N ASN A 237 -0.37 -9.90 -14.10
CA ASN A 237 -1.08 -9.31 -15.23
C ASN A 237 -0.47 -8.01 -15.76
N MET A 238 0.69 -7.57 -15.24
CA MET A 238 1.32 -6.33 -15.66
C MET A 238 1.87 -6.46 -17.08
N THR A 239 1.40 -5.62 -18.01
CA THR A 239 1.92 -5.54 -19.38
C THR A 239 2.67 -4.24 -19.64
N GLY A 240 2.32 -3.16 -18.94
CA GLY A 240 2.91 -1.83 -19.15
C GLY A 240 3.56 -1.27 -17.89
N LEU A 241 4.85 -0.98 -17.95
CA LEU A 241 5.59 -0.37 -16.84
C LEU A 241 6.43 0.79 -17.35
N THR A 242 6.27 1.96 -16.72
CA THR A 242 7.05 3.16 -17.05
C THR A 242 7.79 3.68 -15.82
N LEU A 243 9.12 3.70 -15.87
CA LEU A 243 9.99 4.28 -14.85
C LEU A 243 10.49 5.64 -15.35
N LYS A 244 9.83 6.73 -14.95
CA LYS A 244 10.21 8.11 -15.34
C LYS A 244 11.17 8.76 -14.35
N GLY A 245 11.04 8.43 -13.07
CA GLY A 245 11.94 8.90 -12.03
C GLY A 245 13.35 8.35 -12.20
N LYS A 246 14.33 9.09 -11.70
CA LYS A 246 15.72 8.62 -11.61
C LYS A 246 15.81 7.50 -10.58
N MET A 247 16.67 6.52 -10.84
CA MET A 247 17.04 5.50 -9.87
C MET A 247 18.40 4.89 -10.17
N ASN A 248 19.19 4.69 -9.11
CA ASN A 248 20.52 4.09 -9.20
C ASN A 248 20.46 2.56 -9.17
N ALA A 249 19.43 1.96 -8.58
CA ALA A 249 19.32 0.51 -8.54
C ALA A 249 17.87 0.00 -8.57
N ILE A 250 17.72 -1.24 -9.04
CA ILE A 250 16.54 -2.07 -8.86
C ILE A 250 16.89 -3.16 -7.85
N ALA A 251 16.17 -3.24 -6.73
CA ALA A 251 16.49 -4.20 -5.68
C ALA A 251 16.00 -5.62 -5.98
N TYR A 252 16.29 -6.52 -5.03
CA TYR A 252 15.92 -7.94 -5.06
C TYR A 252 14.46 -8.15 -5.46
N GLY A 253 14.25 -8.95 -6.50
CA GLY A 253 12.93 -9.44 -6.91
C GLY A 253 11.91 -8.37 -7.28
N ALA A 254 12.32 -7.12 -7.55
CA ALA A 254 11.39 -6.00 -7.71
C ALA A 254 10.29 -6.22 -8.76
N PHE A 255 10.54 -7.01 -9.80
CA PHE A 255 9.60 -7.40 -10.85
C PHE A 255 9.48 -8.92 -11.01
N SER A 256 9.95 -9.70 -10.02
CA SER A 256 9.90 -11.16 -10.10
C SER A 256 8.44 -11.64 -10.23
N GLY A 257 8.17 -12.55 -11.17
CA GLY A 257 6.83 -13.09 -11.42
C GLY A 257 5.89 -12.14 -12.18
N CYS A 258 6.37 -11.04 -12.75
CA CYS A 258 5.62 -10.20 -13.70
C CYS A 258 5.45 -10.92 -15.05
N LYS A 259 4.69 -12.03 -15.04
CA LYS A 259 4.62 -13.01 -16.13
C LYS A 259 4.22 -12.42 -17.48
N LYS A 260 3.38 -11.37 -17.51
CA LYS A 260 2.90 -10.72 -18.73
C LYS A 260 3.67 -9.46 -19.14
N LEU A 261 4.75 -9.10 -18.45
CA LEU A 261 5.53 -7.91 -18.79
C LEU A 261 6.29 -8.15 -20.09
N GLU A 262 5.89 -7.49 -21.18
CA GLU A 262 6.47 -7.72 -22.52
C GLU A 262 7.74 -6.90 -22.78
N SER A 263 7.77 -5.67 -22.25
CA SER A 263 8.91 -4.75 -22.38
C SER A 263 8.98 -3.79 -21.20
N ILE A 264 10.18 -3.28 -20.95
CA ILE A 264 10.42 -2.25 -19.94
C ILE A 264 11.47 -1.27 -20.44
N THR A 265 11.20 0.02 -20.25
CA THR A 265 12.21 1.07 -20.40
C THR A 265 12.85 1.34 -19.05
N LEU A 266 14.14 1.07 -18.96
CA LEU A 266 14.93 1.26 -17.75
C LEU A 266 15.54 2.67 -17.69
N PRO A 267 15.61 3.32 -16.52
CA PRO A 267 16.26 4.61 -16.37
C PRO A 267 17.77 4.53 -16.67
N THR A 268 18.29 5.47 -17.46
CA THR A 268 19.72 5.52 -17.84
C THR A 268 20.67 5.80 -16.67
N THR A 269 20.12 6.18 -15.51
CA THR A 269 20.86 6.41 -14.27
C THR A 269 21.20 5.13 -13.50
N LEU A 270 20.65 3.98 -13.91
CA LEU A 270 20.86 2.71 -13.24
C LEU A 270 22.33 2.28 -13.23
N LYS A 271 22.77 1.85 -12.05
CA LYS A 271 24.09 1.28 -11.76
C LYS A 271 24.03 -0.20 -11.42
N GLY A 272 22.88 -0.70 -10.94
CA GLY A 272 22.71 -2.11 -10.59
C GLY A 272 21.30 -2.65 -10.77
N ILE A 273 21.21 -3.90 -11.21
CA ILE A 273 19.99 -4.71 -11.21
C ILE A 273 20.19 -5.84 -10.20
N GLY A 274 19.29 -5.95 -9.22
CA GLY A 274 19.41 -6.88 -8.10
C GLY A 274 19.12 -8.34 -8.45
N VAL A 275 19.41 -9.21 -7.49
CA VAL A 275 19.12 -10.65 -7.57
C VAL A 275 17.63 -10.88 -7.84
N ASN A 276 17.31 -11.80 -8.75
CA ASN A 276 15.94 -12.14 -9.16
C ASN A 276 15.09 -10.96 -9.68
N ALA A 277 15.68 -9.80 -10.00
CA ALA A 277 14.90 -8.58 -10.27
C ALA A 277 13.78 -8.76 -11.30
N PHE A 278 14.00 -9.56 -12.35
CA PHE A 278 13.04 -9.92 -13.39
C PHE A 278 12.81 -11.44 -13.48
N ASP A 279 13.14 -12.21 -12.44
CA ASP A 279 12.97 -13.66 -12.44
C ASP A 279 11.51 -14.05 -12.76
N GLY A 280 11.32 -14.97 -13.70
CA GLY A 280 10.01 -15.42 -14.14
C GLY A 280 9.18 -14.39 -14.93
N CYS A 281 9.79 -13.31 -15.44
CA CYS A 281 9.15 -12.42 -16.43
C CYS A 281 9.04 -13.12 -17.80
N LYS A 282 8.19 -14.15 -17.88
CA LYS A 282 8.12 -15.06 -19.03
C LYS A 282 7.83 -14.37 -20.37
N SER A 283 6.99 -13.34 -20.36
CA SER A 283 6.64 -12.58 -21.57
C SER A 283 7.68 -11.55 -22.00
N LEU A 284 8.71 -11.26 -21.18
CA LEU A 284 9.67 -10.20 -21.46
C LEU A 284 10.45 -10.55 -22.73
N ALA A 285 10.25 -9.78 -23.78
CA ALA A 285 10.85 -10.02 -25.09
C ALA A 285 11.88 -8.95 -25.46
N THR A 286 11.69 -7.72 -25.00
CA THR A 286 12.57 -6.59 -25.31
C THR A 286 13.04 -5.88 -24.04
N ILE A 287 14.37 -5.79 -23.88
CA ILE A 287 15.02 -5.01 -22.84
C ILE A 287 16.31 -4.38 -23.36
N ASN A 288 16.42 -3.05 -23.27
CA ASN A 288 17.54 -2.30 -23.84
C ASN A 288 18.63 -2.04 -22.79
N LEU A 289 19.48 -3.04 -22.51
CA LEU A 289 20.57 -2.91 -21.54
C LEU A 289 21.77 -2.11 -22.08
N GLN A 290 22.08 -2.21 -23.37
CA GLN A 290 23.24 -1.54 -24.00
C GLN A 290 23.30 -0.01 -23.81
N ASN A 291 22.14 0.63 -23.67
CA ASN A 291 22.05 2.09 -23.48
C ASN A 291 22.31 2.52 -22.02
N LEU A 292 22.39 1.58 -21.09
CA LEU A 292 22.62 1.83 -19.67
C LEU A 292 24.12 1.92 -19.39
N THR A 293 24.76 2.99 -19.86
CA THR A 293 26.22 3.17 -19.80
C THR A 293 26.79 3.23 -18.38
N LEU A 294 25.95 3.50 -17.38
CA LEU A 294 26.33 3.52 -15.97
C LEU A 294 26.15 2.16 -15.26
N LEU A 295 25.51 1.18 -15.91
CA LEU A 295 25.20 -0.12 -15.30
C LEU A 295 26.48 -0.93 -15.08
N GLN A 296 26.74 -1.31 -13.84
CA GLN A 296 27.92 -2.05 -13.41
C GLN A 296 27.60 -3.49 -13.00
N THR A 297 26.40 -3.74 -12.49
CA THR A 297 26.02 -5.06 -11.95
C THR A 297 24.66 -5.54 -12.43
N ILE A 298 24.59 -6.82 -12.73
CA ILE A 298 23.35 -7.59 -12.91
C ILE A 298 23.48 -8.79 -11.97
N GLY A 299 22.57 -8.88 -11.01
CA GLY A 299 22.63 -9.87 -9.94
C GLY A 299 22.30 -11.29 -10.40
N GLU A 300 22.59 -12.24 -9.50
CA GLU A 300 22.22 -13.65 -9.65
C GLU A 300 20.75 -13.82 -10.06
N ALA A 301 20.50 -14.67 -11.06
CA ALA A 301 19.18 -14.99 -11.57
C ALA A 301 18.30 -13.76 -11.94
N ALA A 302 18.90 -12.58 -12.20
CA ALA A 302 18.16 -11.36 -12.46
C ALA A 302 17.18 -11.46 -13.64
N PHE A 303 17.48 -12.27 -14.66
CA PHE A 303 16.62 -12.56 -15.82
C PHE A 303 16.32 -14.06 -15.96
N SER A 304 16.42 -14.81 -14.86
CA SER A 304 16.04 -16.23 -14.86
C SER A 304 14.59 -16.41 -15.32
N GLY A 305 14.31 -17.40 -16.16
CA GLY A 305 12.97 -17.68 -16.67
C GLY A 305 12.37 -16.57 -17.56
N CYS A 306 13.18 -15.67 -18.11
CA CYS A 306 12.75 -14.75 -19.17
C CYS A 306 12.68 -15.48 -20.53
N GLU A 307 11.65 -16.31 -20.69
CA GLU A 307 11.53 -17.30 -21.77
C GLU A 307 11.44 -16.70 -23.19
N ASN A 308 11.10 -15.41 -23.32
CA ASN A 308 10.86 -14.74 -24.61
C ASN A 308 11.99 -13.80 -25.07
N ILE A 309 13.04 -13.58 -24.28
CA ILE A 309 14.17 -12.74 -24.70
C ILE A 309 14.95 -13.49 -25.80
N GLU A 310 15.05 -12.90 -26.98
CA GLU A 310 15.82 -13.51 -28.09
C GLU A 310 17.27 -13.02 -28.18
N LYS A 311 17.51 -11.76 -27.82
CA LYS A 311 18.84 -11.14 -27.93
C LYS A 311 19.10 -10.21 -26.76
N ILE A 312 20.33 -10.25 -26.25
CA ILE A 312 20.82 -9.31 -25.24
C ILE A 312 22.11 -8.67 -25.72
N SER A 313 22.18 -7.35 -25.57
CA SER A 313 23.41 -6.57 -25.70
C SER A 313 23.73 -5.94 -24.35
N LEU A 314 24.78 -6.41 -23.69
CA LEU A 314 25.24 -5.92 -22.40
C LEU A 314 25.99 -4.58 -22.59
N PRO A 315 25.83 -3.60 -21.69
CA PRO A 315 26.63 -2.38 -21.70
C PRO A 315 28.06 -2.65 -21.21
N ASN A 316 28.99 -1.78 -21.57
CA ASN A 316 30.43 -1.93 -21.31
C ASN A 316 30.83 -2.01 -19.83
N GLY A 317 29.96 -1.59 -18.91
CA GLY A 317 30.20 -1.68 -17.47
C GLY A 317 30.05 -3.09 -16.88
N ILE A 318 29.43 -4.02 -17.62
CA ILE A 318 29.19 -5.39 -17.13
C ILE A 318 30.45 -6.24 -17.31
N LYS A 319 31.22 -6.37 -16.23
CA LYS A 319 32.45 -7.18 -16.20
C LYS A 319 32.21 -8.66 -15.91
N LYS A 320 31.11 -9.00 -15.26
CA LYS A 320 30.81 -10.37 -14.82
C LYS A 320 29.34 -10.68 -15.06
N ILE A 321 29.09 -11.88 -15.59
CA ILE A 321 27.76 -12.48 -15.65
C ILE A 321 27.64 -13.42 -14.46
N GLU A 322 26.73 -13.10 -13.53
CA GLU A 322 26.52 -13.84 -12.28
C GLU A 322 25.75 -15.15 -12.51
N ASP A 323 25.75 -16.02 -11.50
CA ASP A 323 25.13 -17.33 -11.59
C ASP A 323 23.63 -17.22 -11.93
N GLY A 324 23.16 -18.12 -12.79
CA GLY A 324 21.78 -18.15 -13.24
C GLY A 324 21.24 -16.89 -13.94
N THR A 325 22.05 -15.85 -14.23
CA THR A 325 21.56 -14.54 -14.68
C THR A 325 20.55 -14.64 -15.82
N PHE A 326 20.78 -15.52 -16.79
CA PHE A 326 19.90 -15.80 -17.93
C PHE A 326 19.48 -17.29 -17.96
N MET A 327 19.37 -17.95 -16.81
CA MET A 327 18.90 -19.32 -16.71
C MET A 327 17.49 -19.47 -17.29
N SER A 328 17.21 -20.56 -18.00
CA SER A 328 15.92 -20.87 -18.61
C SER A 328 15.37 -19.77 -19.53
N CYS A 329 16.25 -18.96 -20.13
CA CYS A 329 15.89 -18.05 -21.22
C CYS A 329 15.74 -18.87 -22.53
N HIS A 330 14.63 -19.60 -22.65
CA HIS A 330 14.43 -20.60 -23.71
C HIS A 330 14.49 -20.05 -25.15
N SER A 331 14.20 -18.76 -25.33
CA SER A 331 14.25 -18.11 -26.65
C SER A 331 15.56 -17.39 -26.93
N LEU A 332 16.51 -17.32 -26.00
CA LEU A 332 17.74 -16.56 -26.17
C LEU A 332 18.61 -17.18 -27.26
N ILE A 333 18.88 -16.43 -28.33
CA ILE A 333 19.68 -16.82 -29.48
C ILE A 333 21.09 -16.27 -29.41
N GLU A 334 21.21 -15.01 -28.97
CA GLU A 334 22.45 -14.25 -29.02
C GLU A 334 22.62 -13.38 -27.77
N ILE A 335 23.82 -13.41 -27.20
CA ILE A 335 24.28 -12.42 -26.24
C ILE A 335 25.59 -11.78 -26.70
N THR A 336 25.64 -10.45 -26.62
CA THR A 336 26.81 -9.65 -26.96
C THR A 336 27.19 -8.71 -25.81
N GLY A 337 28.45 -8.28 -25.78
CA GLY A 337 28.95 -7.28 -24.84
C GLY A 337 30.41 -6.92 -25.12
N GLU A 338 30.91 -5.90 -24.40
CA GLU A 338 32.32 -5.50 -24.42
C GLU A 338 32.88 -5.60 -23.00
N ASN A 339 34.15 -6.01 -22.86
CA ASN A 339 34.85 -6.08 -21.57
C ASN A 339 34.23 -7.04 -20.53
N VAL A 340 33.50 -8.07 -20.97
CA VAL A 340 33.05 -9.15 -20.06
C VAL A 340 34.25 -10.03 -19.72
N GLU A 341 34.64 -10.01 -18.45
CA GLU A 341 35.84 -10.68 -17.90
C GLU A 341 35.56 -12.11 -17.43
N SER A 342 34.33 -12.40 -16.97
CA SER A 342 33.95 -13.73 -16.46
C SER A 342 32.45 -14.05 -16.59
N GLU A 343 32.15 -15.35 -16.63
CA GLU A 343 30.80 -15.93 -16.71
C GLU A 343 30.70 -17.06 -15.67
N ALA A 344 29.67 -17.07 -14.83
CA ALA A 344 29.40 -18.16 -13.88
C ALA A 344 28.82 -19.41 -14.56
N GLU A 345 28.98 -20.57 -13.93
CA GLU A 345 28.66 -21.89 -14.53
C GLU A 345 27.21 -22.01 -15.03
N PHE A 346 26.22 -21.55 -14.26
CA PHE A 346 24.81 -21.68 -14.63
C PHE A 346 24.23 -20.43 -15.29
N SER A 347 25.05 -19.47 -15.71
CA SER A 347 24.62 -18.19 -16.30
C SER A 347 23.61 -18.33 -17.45
N PHE A 348 23.71 -19.43 -18.22
CA PHE A 348 22.82 -19.76 -19.35
C PHE A 348 22.32 -21.21 -19.29
N TYR A 349 22.14 -21.76 -18.09
CA TYR A 349 21.57 -23.09 -17.93
C TYR A 349 20.18 -23.14 -18.58
N ASP A 350 19.84 -24.23 -19.27
CA ASP A 350 18.54 -24.41 -19.94
C ASP A 350 18.21 -23.33 -21.00
N CYS A 351 19.22 -22.90 -21.76
CA CYS A 351 19.08 -21.99 -22.92
C CYS A 351 19.28 -22.74 -24.26
N PRO A 352 18.35 -23.62 -24.69
CA PRO A 352 18.53 -24.51 -25.85
C PRO A 352 18.66 -23.78 -27.19
N LYS A 353 18.25 -22.51 -27.26
CA LYS A 353 18.39 -21.68 -28.47
C LYS A 353 19.65 -20.82 -28.47
N LEU A 354 20.51 -20.86 -27.46
CA LEU A 354 21.69 -19.99 -27.47
C LEU A 354 22.74 -20.52 -28.45
N ARG A 355 23.08 -19.74 -29.48
CA ARG A 355 24.12 -20.11 -30.46
C ARG A 355 25.28 -19.12 -30.53
N THR A 356 25.06 -17.88 -30.10
CA THR A 356 26.06 -16.82 -30.20
C THR A 356 26.34 -16.21 -28.84
N LYS A 357 27.59 -16.31 -28.39
CA LYS A 357 28.16 -15.49 -27.31
C LYS A 357 29.34 -14.70 -27.87
N LYS A 358 29.24 -13.37 -27.89
CA LYS A 358 30.30 -12.48 -28.42
C LYS A 358 30.65 -11.41 -27.40
N PHE A 359 31.81 -11.58 -26.77
CA PHE A 359 32.35 -10.60 -25.83
C PHE A 359 33.61 -10.00 -26.44
N ALA A 360 33.51 -8.76 -26.93
CA ALA A 360 34.66 -8.03 -27.43
C ALA A 360 35.58 -7.65 -26.26
N LYS A 361 36.88 -7.59 -26.55
CA LYS A 361 37.88 -7.11 -25.60
C LYS A 361 37.93 -5.60 -25.54
#